data_AF-A0A7Y2DHR2-F1
#
_entry.id   AF-A0A7Y2DHR2-F1
#
_cell.length_a   1.000
_cell.length_b   1.000
_cell.length_c   1.000
_cell.angle_alpha   90.00
_cell.angle_beta   90.00
_cell.angle_gamma   90.00
#
_symmetry.space_group_name_H-M   'P 1'
#
loop_
_entity.id
_entity.type
_entity.pdbx_description
1 polymer ?
#
loop_
_entity_poly.entity_id
_entity_poly.type
_entity_poly.pdbx_seq_one_letter_code
_entity_poly.pdbx_strand_id
1 'polypeptide(L)'
;GLVGIGGGIFLAPVLNHLRWDKSIKIAALASFFILVNSISGLTGLMQGDMLQLPLKETLALVLAVLIGGQLGIRISLKRLTPRGIKRVTALLVFIVGIRILLKYLPEMF
;
A
#
# COMPACT_ATOMS: atom_id res chain seq x y z
N GLY A 1 -9.54 -2.17 8.01
CA GLY A 1 -10.55 -1.83 9.02
C GLY A 1 -11.62 -0.97 8.41
N LEU A 2 -11.46 0.36 8.41
CA LEU A 2 -12.51 1.30 8.02
C LEU A 2 -12.77 1.48 6.52
N VAL A 3 -11.75 1.33 5.65
CA VAL A 3 -11.86 1.65 4.21
C VAL A 3 -11.76 0.43 3.29
N GLY A 4 -11.77 -0.78 3.85
CA GLY A 4 -11.57 -2.04 3.09
C GLY A 4 -10.15 -2.27 2.53
N ILE A 5 -9.25 -1.27 2.56
CA ILE A 5 -7.94 -1.29 1.89
C ILE A 5 -6.76 -1.69 2.82
N GLY A 6 -7.01 -1.90 4.11
CA GLY A 6 -5.96 -2.07 5.13
C GLY A 6 -5.33 -0.73 5.53
N GLY A 7 -5.10 -0.51 6.83
CA GLY A 7 -4.73 0.81 7.37
C GLY A 7 -3.34 1.32 6.96
N GLY A 8 -2.50 0.47 6.37
CA GLY A 8 -1.08 0.75 6.12
C GLY A 8 -0.82 1.84 5.08
N ILE A 9 -1.71 2.01 4.09
CA ILE A 9 -1.59 3.05 3.05
C ILE A 9 -1.71 4.45 3.64
N PHE A 10 -2.46 4.61 4.73
CA PHE A 10 -2.58 5.89 5.46
C PHE A 10 -1.51 6.07 6.53
N LEU A 11 -0.96 4.97 7.05
CA LEU A 11 0.02 5.01 8.13
C LEU A 11 1.33 5.70 7.71
N ALA A 12 1.86 5.38 6.52
CA ALA A 12 3.11 5.99 6.04
C ALA A 12 3.01 7.53 5.83
N PRO A 13 1.98 8.07 5.15
CA PRO A 13 1.79 9.52 5.02
C PRO A 13 1.63 10.23 6.36
N VAL A 14 0.82 9.68 7.28
CA VAL A 14 0.57 10.28 8.59
C VAL A 14 1.85 10.35 9.43
N LEU A 15 2.60 9.25 9.53
CA LEU A 15 3.87 9.24 10.27
C LEU A 15 4.93 10.17 9.64
N ASN A 16 4.93 10.31 8.31
CA ASN A 16 5.84 11.22 7.62
C ASN A 16 5.44 12.69 7.86
N HIS A 17 4.15 12.99 7.88
CA HIS A 17 3.63 14.32 8.21
C HIS A 17 3.95 14.72 9.66
N LEU A 18 3.79 13.78 10.60
CA LEU A 18 4.15 13.94 12.01
C LEU A 18 5.66 13.98 12.27
N ARG A 19 6.50 13.79 11.23
CA ARG A 19 7.97 13.71 11.33
C ARG A 19 8.44 12.72 12.41
N TRP A 20 7.74 11.60 12.55
CA TRP A 20 7.96 10.64 13.63
C TRP A 20 9.40 10.07 13.65
N ASP A 21 9.94 9.74 12.48
CA ASP A 21 11.35 9.34 12.32
C ASP A 21 11.79 9.54 10.86
N LYS A 22 12.98 9.08 10.50
CA LYS A 22 13.50 9.02 9.13
C LYS A 22 12.53 8.24 8.23
N SER A 23 12.35 8.73 7.00
CA SER A 23 11.39 8.17 6.04
C SER A 23 11.58 6.67 5.77
N ILE A 24 12.80 6.15 5.86
CA ILE A 24 13.08 4.72 5.67
C ILE A 24 12.54 3.84 6.80
N LYS A 25 12.57 4.33 8.06
CA LYS A 25 11.98 3.61 9.20
C LYS A 25 10.46 3.64 9.15
N ILE A 26 9.89 4.78 8.78
CA ILE A 26 8.44 4.90 8.54
C ILE A 26 7.98 3.91 7.47
N ALA A 27 8.72 3.82 6.35
CA ALA A 27 8.43 2.87 5.29
C ALA A 27 8.54 1.41 5.78
N ALA A 28 9.55 1.08 6.58
CA ALA A 28 9.71 -0.26 7.16
C ALA A 28 8.54 -0.63 8.08
N LEU A 29 8.14 0.28 8.98
CA LEU A 29 7.00 0.08 9.89
C LEU A 29 5.69 -0.09 9.12
N ALA A 30 5.45 0.74 8.10
CA ALA A 30 4.26 0.65 7.27
C ALA A 30 4.21 -0.69 6.50
N SER A 31 5.33 -1.15 5.93
CA SER A 31 5.42 -2.46 5.27
C SER A 31 5.14 -3.62 6.24
N PHE A 32 5.68 -3.56 7.46
CA PHE A 32 5.40 -4.55 8.50
C PHE A 32 3.92 -4.55 8.89
N PHE A 33 3.32 -3.38 9.07
CA PHE A 33 1.90 -3.25 9.35
C PHE A 33 1.03 -3.83 8.22
N ILE A 34 1.38 -3.57 6.96
CA ILE A 34 0.69 -4.16 5.79
C ILE A 34 0.80 -5.69 5.83
N LEU A 35 1.97 -6.25 6.11
CA LEU A 35 2.17 -7.69 6.20
C LEU A 35 1.26 -8.33 7.25
N VAL A 36 1.27 -7.80 8.48
CA VAL A 36 0.44 -8.32 9.57
C VAL A 36 -1.04 -8.20 9.21
N ASN A 37 -1.46 -7.07 8.63
CA ASN A 37 -2.85 -6.87 8.20
C ASN A 37 -3.28 -7.89 7.14
N SER A 38 -2.44 -8.13 6.14
CA SER A 38 -2.70 -9.11 5.08
C SER A 38 -2.79 -10.54 5.62
N ILE A 39 -1.89 -10.92 6.54
CA ILE A 39 -1.95 -12.24 7.20
C ILE A 39 -3.26 -12.36 7.97
N SER A 40 -3.60 -11.37 8.81
CA SER A 40 -4.86 -11.38 9.57
C SER A 40 -6.09 -11.45 8.67
N GLY A 41 -6.11 -10.70 7.57
CA GLY A 41 -7.20 -10.72 6.59
C GLY A 41 -7.34 -12.09 5.93
N LEU A 42 -6.23 -12.68 5.48
CA LEU A 42 -6.21 -14.01 4.87
C LEU A 42 -6.68 -15.08 5.87
N THR A 43 -6.19 -15.03 7.11
CA THR A 43 -6.62 -15.97 8.16
C THR A 43 -8.10 -15.84 8.48
N GLY A 44 -8.65 -14.62 8.48
CA GLY A 44 -10.08 -14.41 8.68
C GLY A 44 -10.92 -14.99 7.53
N LEU A 45 -10.48 -14.81 6.29
CA LEU A 45 -11.10 -15.41 5.11
C LEU A 45 -11.05 -16.95 5.14
N MET A 46 -9.94 -17.52 5.60
CA MET A 46 -9.79 -18.98 5.78
C MET A 46 -10.74 -19.51 6.86
N GLN A 47 -10.82 -18.84 8.01
CA GLN A 47 -11.70 -19.27 9.11
C GLN A 47 -13.19 -19.13 8.77
N GLY A 48 -13.53 -18.17 7.90
CA GLY A 48 -14.91 -17.96 7.46
C GLY A 48 -15.36 -18.82 6.28
N ASP A 49 -14.52 -19.73 5.76
CA ASP A 49 -14.77 -20.48 4.51
C ASP A 49 -15.14 -19.61 3.29
N MET A 50 -14.74 -18.33 3.33
CA MET A 50 -15.00 -17.33 2.28
C MET A 50 -13.83 -17.18 1.30
N LEU A 51 -12.78 -17.98 1.48
CA LEU A 51 -11.56 -17.89 0.70
C LEU A 51 -11.73 -18.57 -0.67
N GLN A 52 -12.23 -17.80 -1.64
CA GLN A 52 -12.28 -18.20 -3.05
C GLN A 52 -11.04 -17.68 -3.77
N LEU A 53 -10.08 -18.57 -4.05
CA LEU A 53 -8.86 -18.24 -4.79
C LEU A 53 -8.92 -18.81 -6.20
N PRO A 54 -9.34 -18.02 -7.20
CA PRO A 54 -9.23 -18.44 -8.59
C PRO A 54 -7.73 -18.49 -8.95
N LEU A 55 -7.27 -19.69 -9.29
CA LEU A 55 -5.86 -20.08 -9.25
C LEU A 55 -5.02 -19.27 -10.25
N LYS A 56 -5.58 -18.94 -11.41
CA LYS A 56 -4.91 -18.20 -12.49
C LYS A 56 -4.64 -16.74 -12.11
N GLU A 57 -5.65 -16.07 -11.58
CA GLU A 57 -5.61 -14.67 -11.13
C GLU A 57 -4.70 -14.55 -9.92
N THR A 58 -4.81 -15.49 -8.98
CA THR A 58 -3.95 -15.54 -7.79
C THR A 58 -2.49 -15.68 -8.19
N LEU A 59 -2.16 -16.60 -9.11
CA LEU A 59 -0.79 -16.77 -9.60
C LEU A 59 -0.26 -15.51 -10.30
N ALA A 60 -1.10 -14.89 -11.14
CA ALA A 60 -0.75 -13.65 -11.84
C ALA A 60 -0.47 -12.51 -10.85
N LEU A 61 -1.29 -12.35 -9.81
CA LEU A 61 -1.11 -11.36 -8.75
C LEU A 61 0.17 -11.62 -7.95
N VAL A 62 0.44 -12.87 -7.56
CA VAL A 62 1.67 -13.24 -6.85
C VAL A 62 2.91 -12.88 -7.68
N LEU A 63 2.92 -13.23 -8.97
CA LEU A 63 4.03 -12.88 -9.86
C LEU A 63 4.18 -11.37 -10.03
N ALA A 64 3.08 -10.65 -10.23
CA ALA A 64 3.08 -9.20 -10.36
C ALA A 64 3.64 -8.51 -9.11
N VAL A 65 3.23 -8.95 -7.91
CA VAL A 65 3.70 -8.41 -6.63
C VAL A 65 5.17 -8.74 -6.39
N LEU A 66 5.63 -9.96 -6.68
CA LEU A 66 7.04 -10.35 -6.54
C LEU A 66 7.94 -9.52 -7.46
N ILE A 67 7.57 -9.38 -8.73
CA ILE A 67 8.35 -8.60 -9.70
C ILE A 67 8.33 -7.11 -9.32
N GLY A 68 7.15 -6.57 -9.05
CA GLY A 68 6.96 -5.16 -8.70
C GLY A 68 7.68 -4.77 -7.41
N GLY A 69 7.62 -5.61 -6.37
CA GLY A 69 8.32 -5.38 -5.11
C GLY A 69 9.84 -5.37 -5.26
N GLN A 70 10.38 -6.35 -5.98
CA GLN A 70 11.82 -6.45 -6.21
C GLN A 70 12.36 -5.30 -7.06
N LEU A 71 11.64 -4.93 -8.13
CA LEU A 71 11.99 -3.77 -8.96
C LEU A 71 11.90 -2.48 -8.16
N GLY A 72 10.82 -2.30 -7.38
CA GLY A 72 10.60 -1.12 -6.56
C GLY A 72 11.71 -0.88 -5.54
N ILE A 73 12.15 -1.93 -4.83
CA ILE A 73 13.25 -1.85 -3.86
C ILE A 73 14.57 -1.52 -4.56
N ARG A 74 14.91 -2.21 -5.66
CA ARG A 74 16.16 -1.96 -6.40
C ARG A 74 16.23 -0.53 -6.94
N ILE A 75 15.14 -0.01 -7.50
CA ILE A 75 15.08 1.36 -8.01
C ILE A 75 15.19 2.36 -6.85
N SER A 76 14.47 2.12 -5.75
CA SER A 76 14.47 3.01 -4.59
C SER A 76 15.83 3.11 -3.91
N LEU A 77 16.57 2.00 -3.81
CA LEU A 77 17.89 1.98 -3.18
C LEU A 77 19.02 2.52 -4.09
N LYS A 78 18.93 2.32 -5.41
CA LYS A 78 20.02 2.72 -6.34
C LYS A 78 19.85 4.09 -6.99
N ARG A 79 18.62 4.54 -7.24
CA ARG A 79 18.34 5.69 -8.14
C ARG A 79 17.63 6.85 -7.46
N LEU A 80 16.99 6.64 -6.31
CA LEU A 80 16.15 7.66 -5.68
C LEU A 80 16.81 8.22 -4.41
N THR A 81 17.09 9.52 -4.44
CA THR A 81 17.44 10.24 -3.21
C THR A 81 16.21 10.34 -2.29
N PRO A 82 16.38 10.56 -0.97
CA PRO A 82 15.24 10.72 -0.05
C PRO A 82 14.24 11.79 -0.49
N ARG A 83 14.71 12.87 -1.13
CA ARG A 83 13.87 13.91 -1.74
C ARG A 83 13.07 13.38 -2.93
N GLY A 84 13.68 12.53 -3.76
CA GLY A 84 13.03 11.85 -4.89
C GLY A 84 11.91 10.93 -4.42
N ILE A 85 12.17 10.07 -3.44
CA ILE A 85 11.15 9.18 -2.84
C ILE A 85 9.97 10.01 -2.33
N LYS A 86 10.23 11.09 -1.59
CA LYS A 86 9.18 11.97 -1.07
C LYS A 86 8.32 12.58 -2.18
N ARG A 87 8.92 13.05 -3.28
CA ARG A 87 8.18 13.62 -4.43
C ARG A 87 7.33 12.56 -5.13
N VAL A 88 7.88 11.37 -5.37
CA VAL A 88 7.13 10.28 -6.01
C VAL A 88 5.94 9.87 -5.15
N THR A 89 6.14 9.69 -3.84
CA THR A 89 5.06 9.40 -2.91
C THR A 89 4.02 10.51 -2.87
N ALA A 90 4.44 11.79 -2.85
CA ALA A 90 3.51 12.92 -2.85
C ALA A 90 2.66 12.97 -4.13
N LEU A 91 3.27 12.77 -5.30
CA LEU A 91 2.57 12.72 -6.58
C LEU A 91 1.56 11.57 -6.61
N LEU A 92 1.96 10.39 -6.14
CA LEU A 92 1.11 9.20 -6.10
C LEU A 92 -0.10 9.40 -5.17
N VAL A 93 0.13 9.94 -3.96
CA VAL A 93 -0.96 10.29 -3.02
C VAL A 93 -1.89 11.34 -3.62
N PHE A 94 -1.36 12.36 -4.31
CA PHE A 94 -2.16 13.39 -4.97
C PHE A 94 -3.06 12.80 -6.06
N ILE A 95 -2.53 11.94 -6.93
CA ILE A 95 -3.30 11.25 -7.97
C ILE A 95 -4.39 10.37 -7.35
N VAL A 96 -4.07 9.60 -6.31
CA VAL A 96 -5.05 8.76 -5.61
C VAL A 96 -6.13 9.63 -4.96
N GLY A 97 -5.76 10.75 -4.36
CA GLY A 97 -6.70 11.73 -3.79
C GLY A 97 -7.68 12.26 -4.84
N ILE A 98 -7.18 12.71 -6.01
CA ILE A 98 -8.03 13.15 -7.13
C ILE A 98 -8.94 12.02 -7.60
N ARG A 99 -8.41 10.80 -7.78
CA ARG A 99 -9.21 9.66 -8.24
C ARG A 99 -10.35 9.35 -7.28
N ILE A 100 -10.08 9.35 -5.97
CA ILE A 100 -11.09 9.12 -4.94
C ILE A 100 -12.13 10.25 -4.97
N LEU A 101 -11.69 11.51 -5.06
CA LEU A 101 -12.58 12.66 -5.16
C LEU A 101 -13.53 12.50 -6.36
N LEU A 102 -13.00 12.25 -7.55
CA LEU A 102 -13.82 12.06 -8.77
C LEU A 102 -14.74 10.85 -8.71
N LYS A 103 -14.34 9.78 -7.99
CA LYS A 103 -15.18 8.59 -7.83
C LYS A 103 -16.40 8.85 -6.94
N TYR A 104 -16.25 9.61 -5.87
CA TYR A 104 -17.31 9.84 -4.88
C TYR A 104 -18.03 11.19 -5.01
N LEU A 105 -17.48 12.14 -5.79
CA LEU A 105 -18.14 13.41 -6.11
C LEU A 105 -19.54 13.23 -6.75
N PRO A 106 -19.77 12.27 -7.68
CA PRO A 106 -21.09 12.06 -8.27
C PRO A 106 -22.06 11.26 -7.38
N GLU A 107 -21.61 10.69 -6.26
CA GLU A 107 -22.51 10.07 -5.26
C GLU A 107 -23.04 11.09 -4.23
N MET A 108 -22.47 12.30 -4.20
CA MET A 108 -22.90 13.38 -3.29
C MET A 108 -23.95 14.33 -3.88
N PHE A 109 -24.32 14.18 -5.16
CA PHE A 109 -25.37 14.92 -5.85
C PHE A 109 -26.40 13.95 -6.43
#